data_AF-A0A523GTC0-F1
#
_entry.id   AF-A0A523GTC0-F1
#
_cell.length_a   1.000
_cell.length_b   1.000
_cell.length_c   1.000
_cell.angle_alpha   90.00
_cell.angle_beta   90.00
_cell.angle_gamma   90.00
#
_symmetry.space_group_name_H-M   'P 1'
#
loop_
_entity.id
_entity.type
_entity.pdbx_description
1 polymer ?
#
loop_
_entity_poly.entity_id
_entity_poly.type
_entity_poly.pdbx_seq_one_letter_code
_entity_poly.pdbx_strand_id
1 'polypeptide(L)'
;MYFVSDSTKRYLHLRFGESLDMIKKGERWSTVKTSDGATGLVQTDHISDVWLRISKSEQMLYVYHGASLTTKFPTDLGYNFFADKMRRGSEAIPDDWRTPEGEFYIVNKNPRSEFYRALVLNYPNAEDANRGIRAGLISDTEFEQIVQAQNGRTIPPMGTALGGWIEIHGDGTGGKNNWTRGCIAVLNAQIDRLWSIVHVGTPVLIEP
;
A
#
# COMPACT_ATOMS: atom_id res chain seq x y z
N MET A 1 28.43 16.19 15.18
CA MET A 1 29.33 16.35 16.34
C MET A 1 28.62 17.21 17.39
N TYR A 2 28.36 16.62 18.58
CA TYR A 2 27.95 17.16 19.92
C TYR A 2 26.72 18.10 20.02
N PHE A 3 25.89 18.15 21.08
CA PHE A 3 26.08 17.99 22.54
C PHE A 3 24.86 17.33 23.24
N VAL A 4 25.07 16.80 24.45
CA VAL A 4 24.14 15.91 25.19
C VAL A 4 23.49 16.63 26.38
N SER A 5 22.20 16.40 26.61
CA SER A 5 21.70 16.02 27.93
C SER A 5 20.61 14.95 27.76
N ASP A 6 20.97 13.71 28.07
CA ASP A 6 20.13 12.51 28.15
C ASP A 6 19.49 11.95 26.86
N SER A 7 20.29 11.26 26.02
CA SER A 7 19.76 10.07 25.32
C SER A 7 20.88 9.11 24.96
N THR A 8 20.82 7.89 25.49
CA THR A 8 21.73 6.78 25.19
C THR A 8 21.49 6.17 23.80
N LYS A 9 20.52 6.67 23.02
CA LYS A 9 20.22 6.21 21.66
C LYS A 9 20.76 7.21 20.64
N ARG A 10 22.02 7.01 20.20
CA ARG A 10 22.71 7.88 19.25
C ARG A 10 22.00 8.03 17.90
N TYR A 11 21.21 7.04 17.48
CA TYR A 11 20.39 7.05 16.27
C TYR A 11 19.20 6.11 16.46
N LEU A 12 17.98 6.56 16.19
CA LEU A 12 16.82 5.68 16.03
C LEU A 12 16.73 5.31 14.54
N HIS A 13 16.79 4.02 14.23
CA HIS A 13 16.49 3.56 12.88
C HIS A 13 14.98 3.53 12.74
N LEU A 14 14.41 4.55 12.10
CA LEU A 14 12.99 4.54 11.78
C LEU A 14 12.71 3.39 10.84
N ARG A 15 11.70 2.60 11.17
CA ARG A 15 11.17 1.61 10.22
C ARG A 15 10.48 2.40 9.14
N PHE A 16 10.68 2.05 7.89
CA PHE A 16 9.90 2.75 6.86
C PHE A 16 8.44 2.27 6.92
N GLY A 17 7.53 3.19 6.64
CA GLY A 17 6.11 3.04 6.99
C GLY A 17 5.80 3.30 8.47
N GLU A 18 6.80 3.57 9.32
CA GLU A 18 6.53 4.03 10.69
C GLU A 18 5.86 5.41 10.66
N SER A 19 4.67 5.49 11.25
CA SER A 19 3.96 6.75 11.41
C SER A 19 4.74 7.71 12.31
N LEU A 20 4.87 8.95 11.86
CA LEU A 20 5.58 10.01 12.55
C LEU A 20 4.66 11.20 12.77
N ASP A 21 4.64 11.71 14.00
CA ASP A 21 4.05 13.00 14.31
C ASP A 21 5.05 14.11 13.94
N MET A 22 4.69 14.95 12.99
CA MET A 22 5.49 16.12 12.62
C MET A 22 5.37 17.20 13.71
N ILE A 23 6.43 17.40 14.51
CA ILE A 23 6.49 18.48 15.51
C ILE A 23 6.87 19.80 14.85
N LYS A 24 7.92 19.79 14.03
CA LYS A 24 8.41 20.99 13.33
C LYS A 24 9.04 20.61 12.00
N LYS A 25 8.47 21.11 10.90
CA LYS A 25 9.06 20.99 9.57
C LYS A 25 10.22 21.98 9.44
N GLY A 26 11.40 21.49 9.08
CA GLY A 26 12.53 22.33 8.66
C GLY A 26 12.82 22.16 7.18
N GLU A 27 13.84 22.86 6.67
CA GLU A 27 14.23 22.76 5.25
C GLU A 27 14.95 21.45 4.93
N ARG A 28 15.94 21.08 5.76
CA ARG A 28 16.72 19.85 5.61
C ARG A 28 16.39 18.79 6.66
N TRP A 29 16.05 19.23 7.86
CA TRP A 29 15.75 18.37 9.00
C TRP A 29 14.42 18.76 9.62
N SER A 30 13.55 17.78 9.83
CA SER A 30 12.30 17.93 10.54
C SER A 30 12.40 17.28 11.91
N THR A 31 11.84 17.93 12.93
CA THR A 31 11.64 17.34 14.24
C THR A 31 10.36 16.53 14.21
N VAL A 32 10.45 15.25 14.56
CA VAL A 32 9.33 14.31 14.57
C VAL A 32 9.27 13.58 15.90
N LYS A 33 8.11 12.99 16.19
CA LYS A 33 7.89 12.05 17.27
C LYS A 33 7.37 10.73 16.71
N THR A 34 7.96 9.62 17.13
CA THR A 34 7.50 8.27 16.79
C THR A 34 6.31 7.87 17.62
N SER A 35 5.57 6.85 17.18
CA SER A 35 4.40 6.32 17.89
C SER A 35 4.71 5.82 19.30
N ASP A 36 5.94 5.36 19.57
CA ASP A 36 6.40 4.93 20.90
C ASP A 36 6.85 6.10 21.80
N GLY A 37 6.75 7.33 21.31
CA GLY A 37 7.00 8.56 22.05
C GLY A 37 8.41 9.13 21.92
N ALA A 38 9.33 8.47 21.22
CA ALA A 38 10.67 9.02 21.00
C ALA A 38 10.61 10.26 20.09
N THR A 39 11.42 11.28 20.39
CA THR A 39 11.52 12.50 19.58
C THR A 39 12.90 12.60 18.95
N GLY A 40 12.97 12.99 17.69
CA GLY A 40 14.24 13.05 16.96
C GLY A 40 14.20 13.92 15.70
N LEU A 41 15.32 13.95 14.98
CA LEU A 41 15.44 14.63 13.70
C LEU A 41 15.46 13.61 12.56
N VAL A 42 14.70 13.90 11.50
CA VAL A 42 14.65 13.11 10.27
C VAL A 42 14.90 14.04 9.09
N GLN A 43 15.56 13.54 8.04
CA GLN A 43 15.72 14.37 6.84
C GLN A 43 14.34 14.66 6.24
N THR A 44 14.07 15.92 5.96
CA THR A 44 12.73 16.37 5.56
C THR A 44 12.26 15.70 4.27
N ASP A 45 13.18 15.40 3.36
CA ASP A 45 12.95 14.69 2.09
C ASP A 45 12.74 13.17 2.25
N HIS A 46 13.05 12.59 3.41
CA HIS A 46 12.77 11.18 3.71
C HIS A 46 11.34 10.97 4.26
N ILE A 47 10.62 12.05 4.54
CA ILE A 47 9.25 11.99 5.03
C ILE A 47 8.32 12.14 3.83
N SER A 48 7.67 11.05 3.43
CA SER A 48 6.49 11.14 2.57
C SER A 48 5.31 11.54 3.42
N ASP A 49 4.65 12.65 3.08
CA ASP A 49 3.36 13.00 3.65
C ASP A 49 2.21 12.36 2.85
N VAL A 50 2.46 11.80 1.67
CA VAL A 50 1.43 11.16 0.85
C VAL A 50 1.13 9.74 1.32
N TRP A 51 -0.15 9.43 1.50
CA TRP A 51 -0.68 8.08 1.65
C TRP A 51 -2.09 7.98 1.05
N LEU A 52 -2.50 6.75 0.72
CA LEU A 52 -3.77 6.47 0.06
C LEU A 52 -4.68 5.67 1.00
N ARG A 53 -5.98 5.97 0.98
CA ARG A 53 -7.02 5.15 1.60
C ARG A 53 -8.04 4.76 0.54
N ILE A 54 -8.37 3.48 0.44
CA ILE A 54 -9.41 2.97 -0.43
C ILE A 54 -10.52 2.41 0.45
N SER A 55 -11.71 2.97 0.34
CA SER A 55 -12.91 2.40 0.96
C SER A 55 -13.68 1.61 -0.09
N LYS A 56 -13.86 0.33 0.17
CA LYS A 56 -14.61 -0.57 -0.72
C LYS A 56 -16.10 -0.26 -0.67
N SER A 57 -16.66 -0.02 0.51
CA SER A 57 -18.07 0.36 0.72
C SER A 57 -18.45 1.66 0.01
N GLU A 58 -17.56 2.65 0.02
CA GLU A 58 -17.78 3.91 -0.70
C GLU A 58 -17.38 3.82 -2.18
N GLN A 59 -16.57 2.83 -2.55
CA GLN A 59 -15.89 2.71 -3.85
C GLN A 59 -15.15 4.00 -4.21
N MET A 60 -14.31 4.45 -3.28
CA MET A 60 -13.56 5.68 -3.38
C MET A 60 -12.11 5.49 -2.95
N LEU A 61 -11.19 6.07 -3.72
CA LEU A 61 -9.80 6.27 -3.34
C LEU A 61 -9.63 7.71 -2.85
N TYR A 62 -9.03 7.85 -1.68
CA TYR A 62 -8.73 9.10 -0.99
C TYR A 62 -7.22 9.32 -0.96
N VAL A 63 -6.80 10.55 -1.28
CA VAL A 63 -5.39 10.96 -1.29
C VAL A 63 -5.16 11.93 -0.14
N TYR A 64 -4.25 11.58 0.75
CA TYR A 64 -3.90 12.38 1.92
C TYR A 64 -2.49 12.96 1.81
N HIS A 65 -2.31 14.13 2.41
CA HIS A 65 -1.02 14.71 2.78
C HIS A 65 -1.00 14.87 4.31
N GLY A 66 -0.26 14.02 5.02
CA GLY A 66 -0.36 13.87 6.47
C GLY A 66 -1.79 13.53 6.87
N ALA A 67 -2.40 14.32 7.77
CA ALA A 67 -3.80 14.15 8.15
C ALA A 67 -4.80 14.82 7.18
N SER A 68 -4.33 15.58 6.19
CA SER A 68 -5.19 16.40 5.33
C SER A 68 -5.64 15.65 4.09
N LEU A 69 -6.95 15.44 3.95
CA LEU A 69 -7.54 14.93 2.72
C LEU A 69 -7.39 15.97 1.60
N THR A 70 -6.68 15.63 0.53
CA THR A 70 -6.40 16.55 -0.58
C THR A 70 -7.33 16.33 -1.76
N THR A 71 -7.64 15.07 -2.10
CA THR A 71 -8.57 14.75 -3.18
C THR A 71 -9.11 13.33 -3.05
N LYS A 72 -10.13 13.00 -3.83
CA LYS A 72 -10.74 11.67 -3.88
C LYS A 72 -11.28 11.34 -5.26
N PHE A 73 -11.27 10.06 -5.61
CA PHE A 73 -11.69 9.53 -6.92
C PHE A 73 -12.63 8.34 -6.75
N PRO A 74 -13.67 8.20 -7.59
CA PRO A 74 -14.40 6.95 -7.68
C PRO A 74 -13.48 5.83 -8.19
N THR A 75 -13.69 4.62 -7.69
CA THR A 75 -12.90 3.44 -8.06
C THR A 75 -13.80 2.34 -8.59
N ASP A 76 -13.32 1.64 -9.61
CA ASP A 76 -13.81 0.31 -9.95
C ASP A 76 -12.95 -0.71 -9.22
N LEU A 77 -13.57 -1.73 -8.65
CA LEU A 77 -12.93 -2.74 -7.82
C LEU A 77 -13.08 -4.14 -8.42
N GLY A 78 -12.62 -5.15 -7.68
CA GLY A 78 -12.86 -6.55 -8.02
C GLY A 78 -14.34 -6.89 -8.12
N TYR A 79 -14.72 -7.83 -8.97
CA TYR A 79 -16.11 -8.27 -9.13
C TYR A 79 -16.81 -8.56 -7.78
N ASN A 80 -16.12 -9.27 -6.88
CA ASN A 80 -16.59 -9.58 -5.54
C ASN A 80 -15.87 -8.73 -4.47
N PHE A 81 -15.75 -7.43 -4.70
CA PHE A 81 -14.96 -6.53 -3.84
C PHE A 81 -15.45 -6.45 -2.38
N PHE A 82 -16.71 -6.75 -2.08
CA PHE A 82 -17.25 -6.63 -0.72
C PHE A 82 -16.63 -7.60 0.29
N ALA A 83 -16.00 -8.69 -0.16
CA ALA A 83 -15.27 -9.61 0.68
C ALA A 83 -13.75 -9.40 0.54
N ASP A 84 -13.01 -9.71 1.60
CA ASP A 84 -11.54 -9.75 1.53
C ASP A 84 -11.03 -10.87 0.60
N LYS A 85 -9.90 -10.61 -0.03
CA LYS A 85 -9.22 -11.53 -0.95
C LYS A 85 -8.46 -12.60 -0.17
N MET A 86 -8.99 -13.82 -0.23
CA MET A 86 -8.39 -14.98 0.44
C MET A 86 -7.53 -15.85 -0.49
N ARG A 87 -7.82 -15.85 -1.79
CA ARG A 87 -7.08 -16.63 -2.79
C ARG A 87 -7.14 -16.00 -4.18
N ARG A 88 -6.39 -16.56 -5.13
CA ARG A 88 -6.47 -16.24 -6.56
C ARG A 88 -7.82 -16.72 -7.12
N GLY A 89 -8.59 -15.80 -7.69
CA GLY A 89 -9.76 -16.14 -8.50
C GLY A 89 -9.40 -16.65 -9.89
N SER A 90 -10.34 -17.35 -10.51
CA SER A 90 -10.23 -17.87 -11.88
C SER A 90 -11.62 -17.89 -12.52
N GLU A 91 -11.72 -18.23 -13.80
CA GLU A 91 -13.05 -18.37 -14.44
C GLU A 91 -13.90 -19.47 -13.77
N ALA A 92 -13.26 -20.50 -13.20
CA ALA A 92 -13.95 -21.55 -12.44
C ALA A 92 -14.30 -21.11 -11.00
N ILE A 93 -13.67 -20.05 -10.49
CA ILE A 93 -13.88 -19.51 -9.14
C ILE A 93 -13.91 -17.97 -9.21
N PRO A 94 -14.88 -17.38 -9.93
CA PRO A 94 -14.91 -15.94 -10.17
C PRO A 94 -15.22 -15.16 -8.89
N ASP A 95 -15.83 -15.80 -7.89
CA ASP A 95 -16.11 -15.22 -6.59
C ASP A 95 -14.84 -14.84 -5.80
N ASP A 96 -13.66 -15.32 -6.20
CA ASP A 96 -12.37 -14.95 -5.60
C ASP A 96 -11.66 -13.80 -6.35
N TRP A 97 -12.32 -13.17 -7.33
CA TRP A 97 -11.94 -11.86 -7.87
C TRP A 97 -12.35 -10.73 -6.94
N ARG A 98 -11.64 -10.68 -5.81
CA ARG A 98 -11.86 -9.74 -4.71
C ARG A 98 -10.69 -8.75 -4.60
N THR A 99 -10.99 -7.53 -4.17
CA THR A 99 -9.96 -6.56 -3.78
C THR A 99 -9.58 -6.80 -2.32
N PRO A 100 -8.27 -6.97 -2.01
CA PRO A 100 -7.82 -7.27 -0.66
C PRO A 100 -8.10 -6.11 0.31
N GLU A 101 -8.26 -6.43 1.58
CA GLU A 101 -8.30 -5.50 2.72
C GLU A 101 -6.99 -5.56 3.51
N GLY A 102 -6.62 -4.45 4.14
CA GLY A 102 -5.46 -4.37 5.01
C GLY A 102 -4.51 -3.22 4.66
N GLU A 103 -3.34 -3.27 5.28
CA GLU A 103 -2.28 -2.29 5.10
C GLU A 103 -1.27 -2.77 4.05
N PHE A 104 -1.08 -1.94 3.02
CA PHE A 104 -0.19 -2.18 1.90
C PHE A 104 0.72 -0.98 1.65
N TYR A 105 1.65 -1.16 0.72
CA TYR A 105 2.45 -0.08 0.15
C TYR A 105 2.73 -0.35 -1.32
N ILE A 106 3.06 0.70 -2.05
CA ILE A 106 3.47 0.58 -3.45
C ILE A 106 4.85 -0.07 -3.53
N VAL A 107 4.96 -1.27 -4.08
CA VAL A 107 6.24 -1.98 -4.24
C VAL A 107 6.90 -1.69 -5.59
N ASN A 108 6.12 -1.28 -6.60
CA ASN A 108 6.62 -0.95 -7.93
C ASN A 108 5.69 0.01 -8.68
N LYS A 109 6.19 0.64 -9.74
CA LYS A 109 5.42 1.49 -10.66
C LYS A 109 5.64 1.02 -12.10
N ASN A 110 4.57 0.62 -12.79
CA ASN A 110 4.60 0.19 -14.18
C ASN A 110 4.01 1.28 -15.10
N PRO A 111 4.84 2.00 -15.89
CA PRO A 111 4.37 3.08 -16.77
C PRO A 111 3.75 2.59 -18.08
N ARG A 112 3.80 1.28 -18.35
CA ARG A 112 3.31 0.64 -19.57
C ARG A 112 2.55 -0.65 -19.20
N SER A 113 1.57 -0.52 -18.30
CA SER A 113 0.68 -1.64 -17.98
C SER A 113 -0.31 -1.86 -19.14
N GLU A 114 -1.04 -2.97 -19.09
CA GLU A 114 -2.15 -3.21 -20.03
C GLU A 114 -3.31 -2.21 -19.83
N PHE A 115 -3.36 -1.53 -18.68
CA PHE A 115 -4.37 -0.53 -18.30
C PHE A 115 -3.75 0.86 -18.08
N TYR A 116 -2.98 1.32 -19.07
CA TYR A 116 -2.25 2.60 -19.09
C TYR A 116 -1.05 2.69 -18.11
N ARG A 117 -1.31 2.93 -16.82
CA ARG A 117 -0.29 2.99 -15.75
C ARG A 117 -0.75 2.17 -14.57
N ALA A 118 0.19 1.56 -13.84
CA ALA A 118 -0.12 0.81 -12.63
C ALA A 118 0.85 1.08 -11.47
N LEU A 119 0.29 1.23 -10.27
CA LEU A 119 0.99 1.26 -9.00
C LEU A 119 0.79 -0.10 -8.32
N VAL A 120 1.85 -0.89 -8.22
CA VAL A 120 1.78 -2.29 -7.78
C VAL A 120 1.82 -2.35 -6.26
N LEU A 121 0.87 -3.03 -5.63
CA LEU A 121 0.85 -3.25 -4.18
C LEU A 121 1.77 -4.41 -3.79
N ASN A 122 2.23 -4.42 -2.55
CA ASN A 122 2.95 -5.56 -1.95
C ASN A 122 2.02 -6.73 -1.55
N TYR A 123 0.86 -6.90 -2.21
CA TYR A 123 -0.01 -8.06 -1.98
C TYR A 123 0.53 -9.30 -2.73
N PRO A 124 0.60 -10.48 -2.09
CA PRO A 124 0.26 -10.74 -0.69
C PRO A 124 1.34 -10.24 0.27
N ASN A 125 0.90 -9.71 1.41
CA ASN A 125 1.75 -9.26 2.52
C ASN A 125 1.89 -10.36 3.60
N ALA A 126 2.60 -10.10 4.70
CA ALA A 126 2.82 -11.06 5.78
C ALA A 126 1.52 -11.46 6.50
N GLU A 127 0.54 -10.58 6.62
CA GLU A 127 -0.78 -10.91 7.17
C GLU A 127 -1.55 -11.84 6.23
N ASP A 128 -1.50 -11.59 4.92
CA ASP A 128 -2.08 -12.46 3.90
C ASP A 128 -1.43 -13.84 3.91
N ALA A 129 -0.10 -13.90 4.02
CA ALA A 129 0.63 -15.16 4.16
C ALA A 129 0.22 -15.92 5.43
N ASN A 130 0.06 -15.23 6.56
CA ASN A 130 -0.42 -15.83 7.81
C ASN A 130 -1.84 -16.40 7.68
N ARG A 131 -2.74 -15.71 6.96
CA ARG A 131 -4.07 -16.26 6.65
C ARG A 131 -3.96 -17.47 5.73
N GLY A 132 -3.12 -17.38 4.70
CA GLY A 132 -2.87 -18.41 3.70
C GLY A 132 -2.34 -19.73 4.28
N ILE A 133 -1.31 -19.66 5.13
CA ILE A 133 -0.70 -20.85 5.75
C ILE A 133 -1.71 -21.55 6.68
N ARG A 134 -2.46 -20.78 7.48
CA ARG A 134 -3.51 -21.32 8.37
C ARG A 134 -4.66 -21.98 7.59
N ALA A 135 -4.95 -21.47 6.40
CA ALA A 135 -5.97 -22.02 5.51
C ALA A 135 -5.44 -23.18 4.64
N GLY A 136 -4.15 -23.55 4.74
CA GLY A 136 -3.54 -24.59 3.90
C GLY A 136 -3.45 -24.21 2.42
N LEU A 137 -3.47 -22.92 2.09
CA LEU A 137 -3.42 -22.43 0.70
C LEU A 137 -1.99 -22.31 0.17
N ILE A 138 -1.04 -22.03 1.05
CA ILE A 138 0.38 -21.88 0.69
C ILE A 138 1.25 -22.81 1.54
N SER A 139 2.43 -23.12 1.03
CA SER A 139 3.48 -23.86 1.74
C SER A 139 4.26 -22.97 2.72
N ASP A 140 4.98 -23.60 3.66
CA ASP A 140 5.91 -22.91 4.56
C ASP A 140 6.96 -22.10 3.76
N THR A 141 7.43 -22.63 2.63
CA THR A 141 8.38 -21.93 1.76
C THR A 141 7.78 -20.67 1.13
N GLU A 142 6.54 -20.72 0.62
CA GLU A 142 5.87 -19.53 0.09
C GLU A 142 5.59 -18.50 1.20
N PHE A 143 5.23 -18.96 2.40
CA PHE A 143 5.06 -18.10 3.56
C PHE A 143 6.35 -17.35 3.88
N GLU A 144 7.48 -18.06 4.01
CA GLU A 144 8.78 -17.47 4.26
C GLU A 144 9.18 -16.47 3.17
N GLN A 145 8.96 -16.82 1.90
CA GLN A 145 9.27 -15.92 0.78
C GLN A 145 8.46 -14.61 0.82
N ILE A 146 7.17 -14.67 1.16
CA ILE A 146 6.32 -13.48 1.30
C ILE A 146 6.82 -12.61 2.46
N VAL A 147 7.11 -13.21 3.62
CA VAL A 147 7.63 -12.48 4.79
C VAL A 147 8.99 -11.84 4.50
N GLN A 148 9.88 -12.57 3.83
CA GLN A 148 11.19 -12.04 3.41
C GLN A 148 11.04 -10.89 2.41
N ALA A 149 10.12 -11.00 1.45
CA ALA A 149 9.85 -9.93 0.50
C ALA A 149 9.31 -8.67 1.20
N GLN A 150 8.42 -8.82 2.18
CA GLN A 150 7.94 -7.68 2.97
C GLN A 150 9.07 -7.02 3.78
N ASN A 151 9.93 -7.81 4.42
CA ASN A 151 11.06 -7.30 5.21
C ASN A 151 12.10 -6.60 4.31
N GLY A 152 12.35 -7.17 3.13
CA GLY A 152 13.25 -6.63 2.12
C GLY A 152 12.66 -5.52 1.25
N ARG A 153 11.35 -5.27 1.36
CA ARG A 153 10.56 -4.34 0.52
C ARG A 153 10.70 -4.62 -0.97
N THR A 154 10.73 -5.90 -1.31
CA THR A 154 10.77 -6.36 -2.68
C THR A 154 9.39 -6.87 -3.10
N ILE A 155 9.21 -7.04 -4.40
CA ILE A 155 8.01 -7.66 -4.98
C ILE A 155 7.84 -9.06 -4.36
N PRO A 156 6.72 -9.38 -3.68
CA PRO A 156 6.48 -10.73 -3.17
C PRO A 156 6.24 -11.73 -4.31
N PRO A 157 6.25 -13.04 -4.04
CA PRO A 157 5.83 -14.04 -5.02
C PRO A 157 4.42 -13.77 -5.54
N MET A 158 4.32 -13.33 -6.80
CA MET A 158 3.03 -12.97 -7.42
C MET A 158 2.24 -14.18 -7.96
N GLY A 159 2.82 -15.37 -7.84
CA GLY A 159 2.36 -16.62 -8.46
C GLY A 159 1.66 -17.60 -7.53
N THR A 160 1.56 -17.30 -6.23
CA THR A 160 1.05 -18.24 -5.21
C THR A 160 -0.46 -18.45 -5.32
N ALA A 161 -0.99 -19.39 -4.54
CA ALA A 161 -2.44 -19.60 -4.41
C ALA A 161 -3.20 -18.38 -3.84
N LEU A 162 -2.52 -17.48 -3.11
CA LEU A 162 -3.12 -16.21 -2.66
C LEU A 162 -3.35 -15.24 -3.82
N GLY A 163 -2.58 -15.41 -4.90
CA GLY A 163 -2.54 -14.49 -6.03
C GLY A 163 -1.39 -13.49 -5.88
N GLY A 164 -1.57 -12.33 -6.50
CA GLY A 164 -0.56 -11.29 -6.65
C GLY A 164 -1.03 -10.28 -7.69
N TRP A 165 -0.16 -9.36 -8.07
CA TRP A 165 -0.43 -8.32 -9.08
C TRP A 165 -1.71 -7.53 -8.79
N ILE A 166 -1.96 -7.21 -7.51
CA ILE A 166 -2.99 -6.23 -7.16
C ILE A 166 -2.37 -4.86 -7.36
N GLU A 167 -3.05 -4.04 -8.16
CA GLU A 167 -2.55 -2.75 -8.61
C GLU A 167 -3.62 -1.67 -8.46
N ILE A 168 -3.17 -0.42 -8.30
CA ILE A 168 -3.99 0.76 -8.62
C ILE A 168 -3.63 1.16 -10.04
N HIS A 169 -4.57 1.05 -10.98
CA HIS A 169 -4.28 1.29 -12.41
C HIS A 169 -5.27 2.24 -13.08
N GLY A 170 -4.95 2.62 -14.33
CA GLY A 170 -5.81 3.42 -15.20
C GLY A 170 -7.00 2.65 -15.76
N ASP A 171 -7.60 3.15 -16.83
CA ASP A 171 -8.76 2.55 -17.54
C ASP A 171 -9.96 2.18 -16.65
N GLY A 172 -10.05 2.78 -15.46
CA GLY A 172 -11.28 2.78 -14.70
C GLY A 172 -12.38 3.51 -15.47
N THR A 173 -13.61 3.08 -15.29
CA THR A 173 -14.80 3.68 -15.92
C THR A 173 -15.20 4.99 -15.26
N GLY A 174 -14.78 5.21 -14.00
CA GLY A 174 -15.25 6.31 -13.15
C GLY A 174 -16.72 6.17 -12.71
N GLY A 175 -17.38 5.09 -13.13
CA GLY A 175 -18.80 4.80 -12.91
C GLY A 175 -19.05 3.76 -11.83
N LYS A 176 -18.02 3.34 -11.07
CA LYS A 176 -18.12 2.30 -10.03
C LYS A 176 -18.52 0.94 -10.60
N ASN A 177 -18.09 0.65 -11.82
CA ASN A 177 -18.36 -0.61 -12.50
C ASN A 177 -17.28 -1.62 -12.12
N ASN A 178 -17.56 -2.52 -11.18
CA ASN A 178 -16.55 -3.41 -10.61
C ASN A 178 -16.21 -4.59 -11.53
N TRP A 179 -15.32 -4.35 -12.49
CA TRP A 179 -14.95 -5.31 -13.53
C TRP A 179 -13.60 -6.00 -13.28
N THR A 180 -12.80 -5.52 -12.33
CA THR A 180 -11.42 -5.99 -12.18
C THR A 180 -11.39 -7.39 -11.56
N ARG A 181 -10.22 -8.02 -11.59
CA ARG A 181 -9.96 -9.31 -10.90
C ARG A 181 -9.45 -9.14 -9.46
N GLY A 182 -9.50 -7.92 -8.94
CA GLY A 182 -9.06 -7.56 -7.59
C GLY A 182 -8.32 -6.21 -7.51
N CYS A 183 -7.90 -5.66 -8.66
CA CYS A 183 -7.28 -4.34 -8.74
C CYS A 183 -8.24 -3.18 -8.43
N ILE A 184 -7.68 -1.99 -8.27
CA ILE A 184 -8.38 -0.73 -8.07
C ILE A 184 -8.19 0.10 -9.34
N ALA A 185 -9.22 0.23 -10.17
CA ALA A 185 -9.12 1.01 -11.39
C ALA A 185 -9.68 2.42 -11.18
N VAL A 186 -8.95 3.42 -11.68
CA VAL A 186 -9.31 4.84 -11.69
C VAL A 186 -9.19 5.38 -13.12
N LEU A 187 -9.74 6.56 -13.40
CA LEU A 187 -9.59 7.20 -14.71
C LEU A 187 -8.11 7.48 -15.02
N ASN A 188 -7.74 7.49 -16.30
CA ASN A 188 -6.36 7.77 -16.72
C ASN A 188 -5.83 9.12 -16.21
N ALA A 189 -6.67 10.16 -16.20
CA ALA A 189 -6.31 11.46 -15.61
C ALA A 189 -6.04 11.40 -14.09
N GLN A 190 -6.72 10.50 -13.39
CA GLN A 190 -6.56 10.31 -11.94
C GLN A 190 -5.29 9.54 -11.63
N ILE A 191 -5.00 8.44 -12.36
CA ILE A 191 -3.73 7.72 -12.19
C ILE A 191 -2.53 8.58 -12.61
N ASP A 192 -2.66 9.48 -13.58
CA ASP A 192 -1.59 10.45 -13.92
C ASP A 192 -1.29 11.40 -12.76
N ARG A 193 -2.33 11.88 -12.06
CA ARG A 193 -2.15 12.70 -10.86
C ARG A 193 -1.48 11.91 -9.74
N LEU A 194 -1.95 10.69 -9.46
CA LEU A 194 -1.31 9.80 -8.49
C LEU A 194 0.14 9.50 -8.88
N TRP A 195 0.42 9.29 -10.17
CA TRP A 195 1.76 8.94 -10.67
C TRP A 195 2.82 9.99 -10.31
N SER A 196 2.45 11.27 -10.26
CA SER A 196 3.36 12.35 -9.91
C SER A 196 3.70 12.46 -8.42
N ILE A 197 2.83 11.97 -7.52
CA ILE A 197 2.94 12.18 -6.06
C ILE A 197 3.18 10.88 -5.28
N VAL A 198 2.85 9.73 -5.88
CA VAL A 198 3.03 8.41 -5.27
C VAL A 198 4.40 7.86 -5.65
N HIS A 199 5.14 7.42 -4.65
CA HIS A 199 6.47 6.83 -4.79
C HIS A 199 6.44 5.36 -4.39
N VAL A 200 7.49 4.61 -4.76
CA VAL A 200 7.69 3.28 -4.18
C VAL A 200 7.78 3.46 -2.68
N GLY A 201 6.87 2.76 -2.01
CA GLY A 201 6.73 2.74 -0.59
C GLY A 201 5.69 3.65 0.01
N THR A 202 4.96 4.41 -0.80
CA THR A 202 3.77 5.13 -0.34
C THR A 202 2.78 4.15 0.31
N PRO A 203 2.33 4.42 1.55
CA PRO A 203 1.35 3.58 2.23
C PRO A 203 -0.02 3.62 1.56
N VAL A 204 -0.71 2.49 1.61
CA VAL A 204 -2.05 2.28 1.07
C VAL A 204 -2.86 1.47 2.06
N LEU A 205 -3.92 2.07 2.61
CA LEU A 205 -4.92 1.36 3.40
C LEU A 205 -6.09 0.96 2.50
N ILE A 206 -6.50 -0.31 2.52
CA ILE A 206 -7.75 -0.74 1.90
C ILE A 206 -8.68 -1.27 2.99
N GLU A 207 -9.85 -0.67 3.11
CA GLU A 207 -10.84 -0.99 4.14
C GLU A 207 -12.19 -1.37 3.52
N PRO A 208 -13.08 -2.02 4.29
CA PRO A 208 -14.39 -2.49 3.82
C PRO A 208 -15.30 -1.45 3.15
#